data_AF-A0A2E9Z2S4-F1
#
_entry.id   AF-A0A2E9Z2S4-F1
#
_cell.length_a   1.000
_cell.length_b   1.000
_cell.length_c   1.000
_cell.angle_alpha   90.00
_cell.angle_beta   90.00
_cell.angle_gamma   90.00
#
_symmetry.space_group_name_H-M   'P 1'
#
loop_
_entity.id
_entity.type
_entity.pdbx_description
1 polymer ?
#
loop_
_entity_poly.entity_id
_entity_poly.type
_entity_poly.pdbx_seq_one_letter_code
_entity_poly.pdbx_strand_id
1 'polypeptide(L)'
;MRHLKAGRKLNRTSAHRKALFRNMVTALVRRERIRTTLAKAKELRGKVERTITLGKKGTLHARRNAMKLVADKDSLKKIFGPLAERYANRPGGYTRVIKLGHRLGDDAPMAFIELVDREGEAAPKAPVKGKKDAKAPTKKATTAKSDDAKKKVADTAKKKDAGEKKKAPEKEKKETKAPAKKAAPAKKKEEKK
;
A
#
# COMPACT_ATOMS: atom_id res chain seq x y z
N MET A 1 14.21 30.69 10.49
CA MET A 1 14.19 29.20 10.40
C MET A 1 12.93 28.70 9.66
N ARG A 2 12.80 27.38 9.40
CA ARG A 2 11.62 26.75 8.76
C ARG A 2 10.94 25.72 9.70
N HIS A 3 10.47 26.17 10.85
CA HIS A 3 9.79 25.31 11.83
C HIS A 3 8.55 24.61 11.25
N LEU A 4 8.32 23.35 11.66
CA LEU A 4 7.18 22.50 11.31
C LEU A 4 6.93 22.26 9.80
N LYS A 5 7.85 22.65 8.90
CA LYS A 5 7.70 22.46 7.44
C LYS A 5 8.13 21.06 7.00
N ALA A 6 7.19 20.12 7.05
CA ALA A 6 7.38 18.76 6.57
C ALA A 6 7.47 18.65 5.03
N GLY A 7 8.33 17.74 4.55
CA GLY A 7 8.47 17.39 3.12
C GLY A 7 9.33 18.34 2.28
N ARG A 8 9.66 17.91 1.06
CA ARG A 8 10.62 18.58 0.16
C ARG A 8 9.92 19.45 -0.90
N LYS A 9 10.42 20.68 -1.12
CA LYS A 9 9.93 21.59 -2.19
C LYS A 9 10.27 21.09 -3.60
N LEU A 10 11.33 20.29 -3.77
CA LEU A 10 11.81 19.74 -5.04
C LEU A 10 12.02 20.81 -6.14
N ASN A 11 12.46 22.01 -5.75
CA ASN A 11 12.66 23.18 -6.61
C ASN A 11 11.48 23.47 -7.57
N ARG A 12 10.25 23.29 -7.08
CA ARG A 12 9.00 23.51 -7.84
C ARG A 12 8.01 24.37 -7.09
N THR A 13 7.15 25.05 -7.84
CA THR A 13 5.94 25.72 -7.32
C THR A 13 4.97 24.70 -6.71
N SER A 14 3.99 25.17 -5.94
CA SER A 14 2.97 24.29 -5.33
C SER A 14 2.14 23.54 -6.37
N ALA A 15 1.71 24.23 -7.43
CA ALA A 15 0.92 23.66 -8.53
C ALA A 15 1.70 22.59 -9.31
N HIS A 16 2.90 22.91 -9.82
CA HIS A 16 3.74 21.94 -10.52
C HIS A 16 4.09 20.75 -9.61
N ARG A 17 4.40 20.97 -8.33
CA ARG A 17 4.65 19.86 -7.39
C ARG A 17 3.43 18.95 -7.23
N LYS A 18 2.21 19.49 -7.13
CA LYS A 18 0.96 18.69 -7.10
C LYS A 18 0.80 17.85 -8.37
N ALA A 19 0.96 18.46 -9.56
CA ALA A 19 0.87 17.79 -10.85
C ALA A 19 1.91 16.67 -11.02
N LEU A 20 3.18 16.93 -10.68
CA LEU A 20 4.26 15.94 -10.71
C LEU A 20 3.90 14.69 -9.91
N PHE A 21 3.40 14.86 -8.68
CA PHE A 21 3.03 13.73 -7.84
C PHE A 21 1.78 13.00 -8.34
N ARG A 22 0.79 13.71 -8.88
CA ARG A 22 -0.39 13.08 -9.52
C ARG A 22 0.03 12.18 -10.68
N ASN A 23 0.95 12.64 -11.52
CA ASN A 23 1.49 11.86 -12.62
C ASN A 23 2.33 10.67 -12.12
N MET A 24 3.18 10.87 -11.11
CA MET A 24 4.02 9.79 -10.54
C MET A 24 3.21 8.71 -9.81
N VAL A 25 2.15 9.06 -9.07
CA VAL A 25 1.24 8.07 -8.45
C VAL A 25 0.55 7.25 -9.53
N THR A 26 0.01 7.92 -10.55
CA THR A 26 -0.67 7.27 -11.69
C THR A 26 0.29 6.31 -12.43
N ALA A 27 1.51 6.77 -12.73
CA ALA A 27 2.52 5.95 -13.38
C ALA A 27 2.95 4.73 -12.55
N LEU A 28 3.11 4.88 -11.23
CA LEU A 28 3.45 3.77 -10.34
C LEU A 28 2.32 2.75 -10.25
N VAL A 29 1.06 3.18 -10.16
CA VAL A 29 -0.09 2.25 -10.12
C VAL A 29 -0.20 1.47 -11.43
N ARG A 30 -0.03 2.15 -12.57
CA ARG A 30 -0.09 1.52 -13.90
C ARG A 30 1.03 0.48 -14.11
N ARG A 31 2.28 0.82 -13.78
CA ARG A 31 3.47 -0.01 -14.08
C ARG A 31 4.00 -0.84 -12.91
N GLU A 32 3.46 -0.67 -11.72
CA GLU A 32 3.88 -1.25 -10.42
C GLU A 32 5.33 -0.94 -9.97
N ARG A 33 6.21 -0.47 -10.86
CA ARG A 33 7.58 -0.04 -10.58
C ARG A 33 7.97 1.14 -11.47
N ILE A 34 8.60 2.17 -10.89
CA ILE A 34 9.17 3.31 -11.63
C ILE A 34 10.57 3.67 -11.13
N ARG A 35 11.45 4.10 -12.05
CA ARG A 35 12.78 4.65 -11.73
C ARG A 35 12.68 6.17 -11.57
N THR A 36 13.20 6.73 -10.47
CA THR A 36 13.17 8.18 -10.20
C THR A 36 14.31 8.59 -9.27
N THR A 37 14.44 9.87 -8.93
CA THR A 37 15.45 10.31 -7.95
C THR A 37 15.01 9.97 -6.52
N LEU A 38 15.96 9.63 -5.65
CA LEU A 38 15.70 9.19 -4.28
C LEU A 38 14.81 10.18 -3.49
N ALA A 39 15.03 11.48 -3.68
CA ALA A 39 14.21 12.54 -3.06
C ALA A 39 12.75 12.49 -3.52
N LYS A 40 12.48 12.26 -4.81
CA LYS A 40 11.11 12.11 -5.34
C LYS A 40 10.47 10.81 -4.87
N ALA A 41 11.22 9.71 -4.81
CA ALA A 41 10.73 8.41 -4.32
C ALA A 41 10.28 8.48 -2.86
N LYS A 42 11.09 9.06 -1.96
CA LYS A 42 10.75 9.24 -0.54
C LYS A 42 9.47 10.07 -0.34
N GLU A 43 9.29 11.15 -1.11
CA GLU A 43 8.09 12.00 -1.06
C GLU A 43 6.85 11.40 -1.75
N LEU A 44 7.05 10.42 -2.64
CA LEU A 44 5.96 9.70 -3.32
C LEU A 44 5.31 8.68 -2.39
N ARG A 45 6.10 7.98 -1.56
CA ARG A 45 5.66 6.91 -0.64
C ARG A 45 4.34 7.23 0.08
N GLY A 46 4.30 8.28 0.89
CA GLY A 46 3.11 8.62 1.68
C GLY A 46 1.87 9.01 0.85
N LYS A 47 2.04 9.43 -0.41
CA LYS A 47 0.92 9.71 -1.32
C LYS A 47 0.32 8.43 -1.91
N VAL A 48 1.19 7.49 -2.29
CA VAL A 48 0.79 6.17 -2.79
C VAL A 48 0.15 5.35 -1.68
N GLU A 49 0.75 5.33 -0.49
CA GLU A 49 0.19 4.65 0.68
C GLU A 49 -1.22 5.16 1.03
N ARG A 50 -1.42 6.48 1.08
CA ARG A 50 -2.75 7.06 1.26
C ARG A 50 -3.73 6.66 0.16
N THR A 51 -3.26 6.58 -1.09
CA THR A 51 -4.10 6.19 -2.24
C THR A 51 -4.54 4.73 -2.17
N ILE A 52 -3.64 3.81 -1.80
CA ILE A 52 -3.96 2.38 -1.64
C ILE A 52 -4.86 2.16 -0.42
N THR A 53 -4.61 2.86 0.69
CA THR A 53 -5.51 2.83 1.87
C THR A 53 -6.91 3.37 1.55
N LEU A 54 -7.05 4.33 0.61
CA LEU A 54 -8.37 4.72 0.09
C LEU A 54 -8.98 3.63 -0.78
N GLY A 55 -8.18 2.95 -1.62
CA GLY A 55 -8.59 1.78 -2.40
C GLY A 55 -9.25 0.70 -1.54
N LYS A 56 -8.54 0.25 -0.50
CA LYS A 56 -9.02 -0.74 0.48
C LYS A 56 -10.34 -0.38 1.16
N LYS A 57 -10.69 0.90 1.28
CA LYS A 57 -11.96 1.33 1.90
C LYS A 57 -13.17 1.16 0.97
N GLY A 58 -12.98 1.02 -0.34
CA GLY A 58 -14.05 0.75 -1.33
C GLY A 58 -15.07 1.87 -1.59
N THR A 59 -15.36 2.74 -0.62
CA THR A 59 -16.52 3.66 -0.65
C THR A 59 -16.46 4.72 -1.77
N LEU A 60 -17.64 5.21 -2.16
CA LEU A 60 -17.76 6.32 -3.13
C LEU A 60 -17.00 7.58 -2.67
N HIS A 61 -17.01 7.89 -1.38
CA HIS A 61 -16.23 9.00 -0.82
C HIS A 61 -14.72 8.76 -0.96
N ALA A 62 -14.24 7.52 -0.74
CA ALA A 62 -12.84 7.17 -0.95
C ALA A 62 -12.44 7.29 -2.44
N ARG A 63 -13.29 6.83 -3.38
CA ARG A 63 -13.11 7.00 -4.83
C ARG A 63 -13.00 8.48 -5.22
N ARG A 64 -13.91 9.33 -4.72
CA ARG A 64 -13.86 10.80 -4.93
C ARG A 64 -12.59 11.47 -4.40
N ASN A 65 -12.03 10.97 -3.29
CA ASN A 65 -10.76 11.47 -2.77
C ASN A 65 -9.54 10.96 -3.55
N ALA A 66 -9.57 9.71 -4.03
CA ALA A 66 -8.50 9.15 -4.86
C ALA A 66 -8.35 9.90 -6.21
N MET A 67 -9.48 10.33 -6.82
CA MET A 67 -9.48 11.17 -8.03
C MET A 67 -8.73 12.52 -7.88
N LYS A 68 -8.47 13.00 -6.66
CA LYS A 68 -7.65 14.20 -6.42
C LYS A 68 -6.15 13.95 -6.61
N LEU A 69 -5.72 12.68 -6.53
CA LEU A 69 -4.31 12.25 -6.58
C LEU A 69 -3.98 11.37 -7.80
N VAL A 70 -4.96 10.72 -8.41
CA VAL A 70 -4.79 9.83 -9.56
C VAL A 70 -5.49 10.46 -10.77
N ALA A 71 -4.79 10.55 -11.91
CA ALA A 71 -5.31 11.25 -13.08
C ALA A 71 -6.25 10.39 -13.95
N ASP A 72 -6.03 9.09 -13.95
CA ASP A 72 -6.54 8.14 -14.94
C ASP A 72 -7.60 7.19 -14.33
N LYS A 73 -8.63 6.88 -15.14
CA LYS A 73 -9.74 6.00 -14.78
C LYS A 73 -9.28 4.55 -14.62
N ASP A 74 -8.36 4.06 -15.45
CA ASP A 74 -7.95 2.65 -15.40
C ASP A 74 -7.03 2.38 -14.22
N SER A 75 -6.12 3.32 -13.93
CA SER A 75 -5.37 3.35 -12.68
C SER A 75 -6.27 3.36 -11.45
N LEU A 76 -7.41 4.09 -11.48
CA LEU A 76 -8.40 4.06 -10.40
C LEU A 76 -9.11 2.70 -10.28
N LYS A 77 -9.56 2.09 -11.39
CA LYS A 77 -10.10 0.72 -11.38
C LYS A 77 -9.12 -0.25 -10.72
N LYS A 78 -7.83 -0.18 -11.09
CA LYS A 78 -6.77 -1.02 -10.52
C LYS A 78 -6.58 -0.84 -9.01
N ILE A 79 -6.68 0.39 -8.50
CA ILE A 79 -6.61 0.69 -7.05
C ILE A 79 -7.79 0.10 -6.26
N PHE A 80 -8.99 0.12 -6.83
CA PHE A 80 -10.22 -0.32 -6.15
C PHE A 80 -10.65 -1.76 -6.45
N GLY A 81 -9.88 -2.49 -7.27
CA GLY A 81 -10.01 -3.94 -7.50
C GLY A 81 -8.74 -4.68 -7.07
N PRO A 82 -7.86 -5.12 -8.00
CA PRO A 82 -6.77 -6.05 -7.71
C PRO A 82 -5.78 -5.55 -6.63
N LEU A 83 -5.48 -4.24 -6.56
CA LEU A 83 -4.60 -3.72 -5.50
C LEU A 83 -5.30 -3.60 -4.14
N ALA A 84 -6.63 -3.47 -4.09
CA ALA A 84 -7.37 -3.49 -2.83
C ALA A 84 -7.39 -4.91 -2.24
N GLU A 85 -7.61 -5.91 -3.09
CA GLU A 85 -7.57 -7.33 -2.74
C GLU A 85 -6.17 -7.78 -2.31
N ARG A 86 -5.15 -7.55 -3.15
CA ARG A 86 -3.74 -7.91 -2.86
C ARG A 86 -3.25 -7.38 -1.51
N TYR A 87 -3.73 -6.20 -1.12
CA TYR A 87 -3.33 -5.55 0.13
C TYR A 87 -4.36 -5.58 1.25
N ALA A 88 -5.46 -6.33 1.14
CA ALA A 88 -6.55 -6.37 2.11
C ALA A 88 -6.04 -6.59 3.55
N ASN A 89 -5.19 -7.60 3.74
CA ASN A 89 -4.65 -7.99 5.05
C ASN A 89 -3.38 -7.22 5.48
N ARG A 90 -2.77 -6.42 4.59
CA ARG A 90 -1.55 -5.67 4.86
C ARG A 90 -1.89 -4.31 5.52
N PRO A 91 -1.44 -4.00 6.76
CA PRO A 91 -1.84 -2.77 7.46
C PRO A 91 -1.19 -1.49 6.88
N GLY A 92 -0.03 -1.62 6.23
CA GLY A 92 0.70 -0.50 5.62
C GLY A 92 1.96 -0.96 4.89
N GLY A 93 2.79 -0.02 4.44
CA GLY A 93 4.06 -0.34 3.77
C GLY A 93 3.90 -0.97 2.38
N TYR A 94 2.91 -0.52 1.60
CA TYR A 94 2.61 -1.03 0.26
C TYR A 94 3.67 -0.68 -0.81
N THR A 95 4.69 0.12 -0.47
CA THR A 95 5.76 0.50 -1.40
C THR A 95 7.15 0.23 -0.84
N ARG A 96 8.02 -0.35 -1.68
CA ARG A 96 9.46 -0.45 -1.41
C ARG A 96 10.20 0.65 -2.17
N VAL A 97 11.26 1.19 -1.57
CA VAL A 97 12.19 2.10 -2.27
C VAL A 97 13.57 1.45 -2.24
N ILE A 98 14.05 1.03 -3.40
CA ILE A 98 15.35 0.40 -3.60
C ILE A 98 16.30 1.48 -4.12
N LYS A 99 17.38 1.76 -3.38
CA LYS A 99 18.45 2.64 -3.86
C LYS A 99 19.12 2.00 -5.09
N LEU A 100 19.47 2.83 -6.06
CA LEU A 100 20.37 2.49 -7.16
C LEU A 100 21.70 3.21 -6.92
N GLY A 101 22.55 3.25 -7.94
CA GLY A 101 23.64 4.20 -8.00
C GLY A 101 23.16 5.63 -8.32
N HIS A 102 24.13 6.46 -8.68
CA HIS A 102 23.91 7.84 -9.10
C HIS A 102 23.62 7.90 -10.61
N ARG A 103 23.20 9.07 -11.10
CA ARG A 103 22.94 9.29 -12.52
C ARG A 103 24.16 9.96 -13.16
N LEU A 104 24.58 9.45 -14.31
CA LEU A 104 25.62 10.08 -15.14
C LEU A 104 25.17 11.50 -15.55
N GLY A 105 26.05 12.48 -15.38
CA GLY A 105 25.84 13.88 -15.77
C GLY A 105 25.46 14.83 -14.63
N ASP A 106 24.50 14.47 -13.76
CA ASP A 106 24.03 15.34 -12.65
C ASP A 106 24.28 14.76 -11.24
N ASP A 107 24.97 13.61 -11.17
CA ASP A 107 25.21 12.80 -9.98
C ASP A 107 23.96 12.53 -9.11
N ALA A 108 22.75 12.65 -9.68
CA ALA A 108 21.55 12.60 -8.87
C ALA A 108 21.31 11.19 -8.33
N PRO A 109 21.19 10.98 -6.99
CA PRO A 109 21.01 9.65 -6.43
C PRO A 109 19.67 9.05 -6.88
N MET A 110 19.72 7.90 -7.53
CA MET A 110 18.56 7.25 -8.13
C MET A 110 17.96 6.18 -7.22
N ALA A 111 16.68 5.88 -7.44
CA ALA A 111 15.98 4.79 -6.78
C ALA A 111 14.90 4.21 -7.69
N PHE A 112 14.61 2.93 -7.52
CA PHE A 112 13.29 2.40 -7.86
C PHE A 112 12.33 2.66 -6.69
N ILE A 113 11.10 3.02 -7.02
CA ILE A 113 9.97 2.83 -6.13
C ILE A 113 9.01 1.84 -6.79
N GLU A 114 8.63 0.82 -6.04
CA GLU A 114 7.80 -0.28 -6.52
C GLU A 114 6.72 -0.64 -5.49
N LEU A 115 5.64 -1.24 -5.98
CA LEU A 115 4.65 -1.95 -5.19
C LEU A 115 5.24 -3.27 -4.71
N VAL A 116 4.86 -3.69 -3.50
CA VAL A 116 5.29 -4.94 -2.87
C VAL A 116 4.40 -6.09 -3.37
N ASP A 117 4.93 -7.31 -3.41
CA ASP A 117 4.18 -8.49 -3.87
C ASP A 117 3.70 -8.31 -5.33
N ARG A 118 4.54 -7.70 -6.18
CA ARG A 118 4.20 -7.43 -7.58
C ARG A 118 4.39 -8.65 -8.46
N GLU A 119 3.57 -8.79 -9.50
CA GLU A 119 3.73 -9.86 -10.48
C GLU A 119 5.11 -9.75 -11.17
N GLY A 120 5.81 -10.88 -11.30
CA GLY A 120 7.22 -10.90 -11.73
C GLY A 120 8.24 -10.46 -10.66
N GLU A 121 7.85 -10.30 -9.39
CA GLU A 121 8.78 -10.36 -8.26
C GLU A 121 9.04 -11.83 -7.94
N ALA A 122 10.30 -12.28 -8.01
CA ALA A 122 10.65 -13.61 -7.53
C ALA A 122 10.31 -13.68 -6.03
N ALA A 123 9.41 -14.58 -5.65
CA ALA A 123 8.97 -14.70 -4.27
C ALA A 123 10.20 -14.82 -3.34
N PRO A 124 10.22 -14.12 -2.19
CA PRO A 124 11.34 -14.23 -1.26
C PRO A 124 11.48 -15.68 -0.87
N LYS A 125 12.60 -16.32 -1.26
CA LYS A 125 12.93 -17.68 -0.83
C LYS A 125 12.78 -17.73 0.69
N ALA A 126 11.91 -18.60 1.17
CA ALA A 126 11.66 -18.74 2.60
C ALA A 126 12.99 -18.93 3.33
N PRO A 127 13.18 -18.33 4.54
CA PRO A 127 14.43 -18.47 5.26
C PRO A 127 14.70 -19.95 5.49
N VAL A 128 15.76 -20.46 4.89
CA VAL A 128 16.19 -21.84 5.04
C VAL A 128 16.56 -22.03 6.50
N LYS A 129 15.65 -22.61 7.30
CA LYS A 129 15.91 -22.97 8.68
C LYS A 129 17.02 -24.01 8.68
N GLY A 130 18.24 -23.56 8.96
CA GLY A 130 19.42 -24.42 9.04
C GLY A 130 19.14 -25.61 9.95
N LYS A 131 19.27 -26.81 9.40
CA LYS A 131 19.20 -28.05 10.15
C LYS A 131 20.33 -28.96 9.70
N LYS A 132 21.21 -29.25 10.68
CA LYS A 132 22.24 -30.28 10.69
C LYS A 132 23.43 -30.03 9.76
N ASP A 133 24.59 -29.86 10.38
CA ASP A 133 25.58 -30.94 10.31
C ASP A 133 25.86 -31.44 11.73
N ALA A 134 25.63 -32.72 11.96
CA ALA A 134 25.98 -33.40 13.20
C ALA A 134 27.26 -34.19 12.93
N LYS A 135 28.40 -33.72 13.46
CA LYS A 135 29.69 -34.40 13.28
C LYS A 135 29.85 -35.50 14.34
N ALA A 136 29.86 -36.75 13.88
CA ALA A 136 30.16 -37.93 14.70
C ALA A 136 31.67 -38.01 15.06
N PRO A 137 32.06 -38.75 16.13
CA PRO A 137 33.26 -38.42 16.89
C PRO A 137 34.51 -39.26 16.59
N THR A 138 35.69 -38.67 16.82
CA THR A 138 36.97 -39.38 16.96
C THR A 138 37.39 -39.44 18.43
N LYS A 139 37.91 -40.60 18.87
CA LYS A 139 38.25 -40.88 20.28
C LYS A 139 39.68 -40.48 20.65
N LYS A 140 39.83 -40.11 21.93
CA LYS A 140 41.02 -39.94 22.80
C LYS A 140 41.28 -38.48 23.19
N ALA A 141 41.51 -38.07 24.43
CA ALA A 141 41.22 -38.56 25.79
C ALA A 141 42.14 -37.74 26.71
N THR A 142 41.60 -36.90 27.61
CA THR A 142 42.25 -36.51 28.89
C THR A 142 41.27 -35.78 29.84
N THR A 143 41.06 -36.38 31.01
CA THR A 143 40.89 -35.76 32.35
C THR A 143 39.82 -34.68 32.66
N ALA A 144 38.77 -35.12 33.39
CA ALA A 144 38.35 -34.68 34.73
C ALA A 144 37.41 -33.47 34.98
N LYS A 145 36.49 -33.69 35.96
CA LYS A 145 35.49 -32.80 36.64
C LYS A 145 34.30 -32.33 35.78
N SER A 146 33.04 -32.79 36.00
CA SER A 146 32.09 -32.61 37.15
C SER A 146 31.39 -31.22 37.10
N ASP A 147 30.08 -31.01 37.35
CA ASP A 147 29.02 -31.80 38.02
C ASP A 147 27.60 -31.66 37.40
N ASP A 148 26.62 -32.42 37.93
CA ASP A 148 25.19 -32.51 37.52
C ASP A 148 24.34 -31.26 37.85
N ALA A 149 23.37 -30.94 36.99
CA ALA A 149 22.11 -30.29 37.42
C ALA A 149 20.92 -30.52 36.44
N LYS A 150 20.10 -31.51 36.78
CA LYS A 150 18.66 -31.66 36.42
C LYS A 150 17.83 -30.40 36.78
N LYS A 151 16.55 -30.16 36.40
CA LYS A 151 15.56 -30.68 35.41
C LYS A 151 14.19 -30.01 35.76
N LYS A 152 13.23 -29.92 34.81
CA LYS A 152 11.82 -29.47 35.00
C LYS A 152 11.66 -27.97 35.34
N VAL A 153 10.50 -27.32 35.13
CA VAL A 153 9.12 -27.81 35.00
C VAL A 153 8.37 -27.14 33.83
N ALA A 154 7.29 -27.77 33.37
CA ALA A 154 6.27 -27.19 32.50
C ALA A 154 4.89 -27.37 33.14
N ASP A 155 3.99 -26.39 32.99
CA ASP A 155 2.52 -26.50 33.09
C ASP A 155 1.92 -25.25 32.40
N THR A 156 1.04 -25.29 31.39
CA THR A 156 -0.44 -25.49 31.38
C THR A 156 -1.25 -24.57 32.33
N ALA A 157 -2.43 -24.01 32.03
CA ALA A 157 -3.43 -24.13 30.94
C ALA A 157 -4.05 -22.72 30.62
N LYS A 158 -4.79 -22.39 29.53
CA LYS A 158 -6.15 -22.80 29.07
C LYS A 158 -7.22 -22.69 30.19
N LYS A 159 -8.47 -22.19 30.02
CA LYS A 159 -9.36 -21.95 28.84
C LYS A 159 -10.68 -21.22 29.29
N LYS A 160 -11.60 -20.89 28.35
CA LYS A 160 -13.11 -20.76 28.47
C LYS A 160 -13.74 -19.42 28.96
N ASP A 161 -14.96 -18.99 28.55
CA ASP A 161 -15.83 -19.26 27.35
C ASP A 161 -17.08 -18.31 27.29
N ALA A 162 -17.83 -18.30 26.17
CA ALA A 162 -19.26 -17.88 25.94
C ALA A 162 -19.81 -16.48 26.41
N GLY A 163 -20.99 -15.94 26.05
CA GLY A 163 -22.10 -16.27 25.11
C GLY A 163 -23.51 -15.83 25.66
N GLU A 164 -24.58 -15.47 24.92
CA GLU A 164 -24.79 -15.18 23.48
C GLU A 164 -26.21 -14.55 23.13
N LYS A 165 -26.29 -13.64 22.13
CA LYS A 165 -27.45 -13.24 21.25
C LYS A 165 -28.79 -12.65 21.78
N LYS A 166 -29.49 -11.94 20.85
CA LYS A 166 -30.97 -11.66 20.64
C LYS A 166 -31.19 -10.15 20.36
N LYS A 167 -32.14 -9.61 19.56
CA LYS A 167 -33.20 -10.10 18.61
C LYS A 167 -33.50 -8.99 17.54
N ALA A 168 -34.32 -9.25 16.50
CA ALA A 168 -34.90 -8.28 15.54
C ALA A 168 -36.46 -8.20 15.63
N PRO A 169 -37.13 -7.24 14.95
CA PRO A 169 -38.05 -7.60 13.85
C PRO A 169 -38.12 -6.56 12.66
N GLU A 170 -39.21 -6.59 11.88
CA GLU A 170 -39.30 -6.35 10.41
C GLU A 170 -40.50 -5.42 9.98
N LYS A 171 -40.65 -5.17 8.65
CA LYS A 171 -41.73 -4.46 7.88
C LYS A 171 -41.42 -2.99 7.50
N GLU A 172 -41.91 -2.39 6.40
CA GLU A 172 -42.97 -2.75 5.43
C GLU A 172 -42.77 -2.15 4.00
N LYS A 173 -43.62 -2.50 3.02
CA LYS A 173 -43.59 -2.01 1.61
C LYS A 173 -44.35 -0.68 1.43
N LYS A 174 -43.97 0.16 0.45
CA LYS A 174 -44.93 0.87 -0.44
C LYS A 174 -44.32 1.45 -1.73
N GLU A 175 -45.21 1.77 -2.68
CA GLU A 175 -44.94 1.95 -4.11
C GLU A 175 -44.87 3.42 -4.58
N THR A 176 -44.47 3.58 -5.85
CA THR A 176 -44.81 4.70 -6.77
C THR A 176 -44.56 6.15 -6.34
N LYS A 177 -43.64 6.83 -7.06
CA LYS A 177 -44.03 7.79 -8.12
C LYS A 177 -42.81 8.30 -8.90
N ALA A 178 -42.85 8.14 -10.22
CA ALA A 178 -42.06 8.97 -11.12
C ALA A 178 -42.82 10.28 -11.40
N PRO A 179 -42.12 11.42 -11.51
CA PRO A 179 -42.60 12.55 -12.29
C PRO A 179 -41.62 12.85 -13.43
N ALA A 180 -42.07 12.62 -14.66
CA ALA A 180 -41.41 13.22 -15.82
C ALA A 180 -41.80 14.71 -15.91
N LYS A 181 -40.82 15.62 -16.07
CA LYS A 181 -41.02 16.88 -16.80
C LYS A 181 -39.71 17.58 -17.21
N LYS A 182 -39.52 17.60 -18.53
CA LYS A 182 -38.97 18.69 -19.37
C LYS A 182 -37.58 19.28 -19.04
N ALA A 183 -36.62 18.98 -19.92
CA ALA A 183 -35.44 19.82 -20.17
C ALA A 183 -35.19 19.97 -21.69
N ALA A 184 -35.74 21.03 -22.27
CA ALA A 184 -35.45 21.60 -23.60
C ALA A 184 -36.07 23.02 -23.60
N PRO A 185 -35.40 24.07 -24.10
CA PRO A 185 -35.02 24.11 -25.52
C PRO A 185 -33.55 24.43 -25.80
N ALA A 186 -33.14 24.17 -27.04
CA ALA A 186 -31.86 24.58 -27.59
C ALA A 186 -32.05 25.69 -28.65
N LYS A 187 -30.93 26.36 -29.00
CA LYS A 187 -30.75 27.29 -30.14
C LYS A 187 -31.42 28.68 -30.02
N LYS A 188 -30.59 29.69 -29.78
CA LYS A 188 -30.61 30.94 -30.57
C LYS A 188 -29.25 31.11 -31.24
N LYS A 189 -29.28 31.13 -32.57
CA LYS A 189 -28.27 31.69 -33.49
C LYS A 189 -29.07 32.58 -34.43
N GLU A 190 -28.42 33.62 -34.97
CA GLU A 190 -29.02 34.66 -35.82
C GLU A 190 -30.04 35.56 -35.06
N GLU A 191 -30.15 36.86 -35.35
CA GLU A 191 -29.81 37.57 -36.59
C GLU A 191 -29.21 38.99 -36.39
N LYS A 192 -28.70 39.53 -37.50
CA LYS A 192 -28.15 40.87 -37.79
C LYS A 192 -28.74 42.05 -36.98
N LYS A 193 -27.87 42.97 -36.53
CA LYS A 193 -27.71 44.31 -37.13
C LYS A 193 -26.36 44.92 -36.77
#